data_AF-A0A850P975-F1
#
_entry.id   AF-A0A850P975-F1
#
_cell.length_a   1.000
_cell.length_b   1.000
_cell.length_c   1.000
_cell.angle_alpha   90.00
_cell.angle_beta   90.00
_cell.angle_gamma   90.00
#
_symmetry.space_group_name_H-M   'P 1'
#
loop_
_entity.id
_entity.type
_entity.pdbx_description
1 polymer ?
#
loop_
_entity_poly.entity_id
_entity_poly.type
_entity_poly.pdbx_seq_one_letter_code
_entity_poly.pdbx_strand_id
1 'polypeptide(L)'
;MLPRNGRVSVRSSLKSGAFLRLGAGLLTVLSVLAGADEARALDRVRATYLMRCGGCHGVEGVSGPTFVPELRDHVGTYLCSPEGRAYIVQVPNVSMSLIRDDALLAQVMNFVVFDLGGASTPAGAKPYTAQEVHELRQHPLHPTEFERARAGVLERTLAACAAKNAGH
;
A
#
# COMPACT_ATOMS: atom_id res chain seq x y z
N MET A 1 45.25 -65.10 3.24
CA MET A 1 46.56 -64.55 2.85
C MET A 1 46.38 -63.17 2.22
N LEU A 2 46.93 -62.11 2.81
CA LEU A 2 47.09 -60.80 2.15
C LEU A 2 48.40 -60.77 1.34
N PRO A 3 48.43 -60.10 0.17
CA PRO A 3 49.63 -59.45 -0.33
C PRO A 3 49.45 -57.92 -0.22
N ARG A 4 50.19 -57.26 0.70
CA ARG A 4 51.52 -56.65 0.53
C ARG A 4 51.53 -55.34 -0.25
N ASN A 5 51.66 -54.26 0.53
CA ASN A 5 52.10 -52.92 0.15
C ASN A 5 53.33 -52.92 -0.76
N GLY A 6 53.23 -52.23 -1.90
CA GLY A 6 54.37 -51.69 -2.64
C GLY A 6 54.36 -50.17 -2.55
N ARG A 7 55.25 -49.60 -1.73
CA ARG A 7 55.51 -48.16 -1.68
C ARG A 7 56.31 -47.76 -2.92
N VAL A 8 55.78 -46.86 -3.73
CA VAL A 8 56.56 -46.16 -4.76
C VAL A 8 56.75 -44.73 -4.29
N SER A 9 58.00 -44.40 -3.95
CA SER A 9 58.46 -43.02 -3.72
C SER A 9 58.89 -42.45 -5.06
N VAL A 10 58.15 -41.46 -5.57
CA VAL A 10 58.58 -40.66 -6.72
C VAL A 10 59.05 -39.30 -6.22
N ARG A 11 60.33 -39.03 -6.46
CA ARG A 11 61.02 -37.80 -6.10
C ARG A 11 60.43 -36.60 -6.84
N SER A 12 60.23 -35.52 -6.09
CA SER A 12 60.00 -34.17 -6.57
C SER A 12 61.10 -33.73 -7.55
N SER A 13 60.70 -33.32 -8.75
CA SER A 13 61.44 -32.35 -9.55
C SER A 13 60.53 -31.16 -9.81
N LEU A 14 60.69 -30.16 -8.95
CA LEU A 14 60.14 -28.83 -9.13
C LEU A 14 60.82 -28.21 -10.36
N LYS A 15 60.10 -28.09 -11.47
CA LYS A 15 60.47 -27.19 -12.56
C LYS A 15 59.55 -25.98 -12.45
N SER A 16 60.09 -24.88 -11.95
CA SER A 16 59.48 -23.56 -12.00
C SER A 16 59.23 -23.19 -13.46
N GLY A 17 57.96 -23.16 -13.85
CA GLY A 17 57.51 -22.64 -15.14
C GLY A 17 56.26 -21.81 -14.88
N ALA A 18 56.44 -20.50 -14.82
CA ALA A 18 55.35 -19.56 -14.78
C ALA A 18 54.59 -19.63 -16.11
N PHE A 19 53.37 -20.17 -16.11
CA PHE A 19 52.42 -19.92 -17.18
C PHE A 19 51.00 -19.76 -16.62
N LEU A 20 50.55 -18.52 -16.77
CA LEU A 20 49.21 -18.12 -17.16
C LEU A 20 48.08 -18.30 -16.15
N ARG A 21 47.73 -17.14 -15.58
CA ARG A 21 46.51 -16.79 -14.85
C ARG A 21 45.25 -17.17 -15.66
N LEU A 22 44.71 -18.36 -15.48
CA LEU A 22 43.31 -18.68 -15.81
C LEU A 22 42.63 -19.28 -14.58
N GLY A 23 42.20 -18.41 -13.66
CA GLY A 23 41.52 -18.81 -12.43
C GLY A 23 40.69 -17.71 -11.78
N ALA A 24 40.30 -16.68 -12.53
CA ALA A 24 39.56 -15.52 -12.01
C ALA A 24 38.27 -15.22 -12.79
N GLY A 25 37.73 -16.20 -13.51
CA GLY A 25 36.51 -16.02 -14.33
C GLY A 25 35.24 -16.63 -13.74
N LEU A 26 35.35 -17.62 -12.85
CA LEU A 26 34.18 -18.33 -12.31
C LEU A 26 33.63 -17.71 -11.01
N LEU A 27 34.38 -16.83 -10.36
CA LEU A 27 34.00 -16.22 -9.08
C LEU A 27 33.33 -14.83 -9.23
N THR A 28 33.09 -14.35 -10.44
CA THR A 28 32.41 -13.06 -10.68
C THR A 28 30.94 -13.19 -11.06
N VAL A 29 30.46 -14.39 -11.41
CA VAL A 29 29.03 -14.61 -11.74
C VAL A 29 28.14 -14.69 -10.48
N LEU A 30 28.72 -14.96 -9.30
CA LEU A 30 27.94 -15.08 -8.06
C LEU A 30 27.62 -13.76 -7.36
N SER A 31 28.24 -12.64 -7.78
CA SER A 31 28.01 -11.33 -7.16
C SER A 31 26.83 -10.55 -7.77
N VAL A 32 26.26 -11.02 -8.88
CA VAL A 32 25.16 -10.32 -9.59
C VAL A 32 23.77 -10.64 -9.01
N LEU A 33 23.65 -11.61 -8.10
CA LEU A 33 22.38 -11.97 -7.46
C LEU A 33 22.11 -11.28 -6.12
N ALA A 34 23.08 -10.51 -5.58
CA ALA A 34 22.93 -9.81 -4.31
C ALA A 34 22.18 -8.46 -4.41
N GLY A 35 21.78 -8.07 -5.63
CA GLY A 35 20.95 -6.91 -5.90
C GLY A 35 19.49 -7.27 -6.20
N ALA A 36 18.99 -8.40 -5.69
CA ALA A 36 17.56 -8.65 -5.72
C ALA A 36 16.87 -7.56 -4.91
N ASP A 37 16.02 -6.78 -5.59
CA ASP A 37 15.01 -5.90 -5.01
C ASP A 37 14.55 -6.48 -3.67
N GLU A 38 14.81 -5.77 -2.56
CA GLU A 38 14.02 -6.00 -1.36
C GLU A 38 12.59 -5.66 -1.77
N ALA A 39 11.83 -6.67 -2.18
CA ALA A 39 10.39 -6.55 -2.34
C ALA A 39 9.88 -6.06 -0.99
N ARG A 40 9.65 -4.75 -0.87
CA ARG A 40 9.17 -4.15 0.36
C ARG A 40 7.80 -4.74 0.60
N ALA A 41 7.73 -5.65 1.56
CA ALA A 41 6.46 -6.22 1.98
C ALA A 41 5.52 -5.06 2.31
N LEU A 42 4.36 -5.05 1.68
CA LEU A 42 3.32 -4.08 1.99
C LEU A 42 3.00 -4.20 3.47
N ASP A 43 2.97 -3.07 4.17
CA ASP A 43 2.47 -3.07 5.53
C ASP A 43 1.00 -3.53 5.56
N ARG A 44 0.54 -3.89 6.76
CA ARG A 44 -0.82 -4.38 6.96
C ARG A 44 -1.89 -3.42 6.43
N VAL A 45 -1.69 -2.11 6.50
CA VAL A 45 -2.67 -1.10 6.08
C VAL A 45 -2.79 -1.08 4.56
N ARG A 46 -1.67 -0.96 3.86
CA ARG A 46 -1.61 -0.98 2.38
C ARG A 46 -2.08 -2.32 1.82
N ALA A 47 -1.67 -3.43 2.42
CA ALA A 47 -2.15 -4.76 2.05
C ALA A 47 -3.68 -4.88 2.26
N THR A 48 -4.21 -4.35 3.35
CA THR A 48 -5.65 -4.37 3.62
C THR A 48 -6.42 -3.50 2.62
N TYR A 49 -5.92 -2.29 2.32
CA TYR A 49 -6.49 -1.46 1.26
C TYR A 49 -6.55 -2.22 -0.07
N LEU A 50 -5.45 -2.84 -0.50
CA LEU A 50 -5.41 -3.55 -1.77
C LEU A 50 -6.41 -4.72 -1.82
N MET A 51 -6.50 -5.50 -0.75
CA MET A 51 -7.40 -6.65 -0.69
C MET A 51 -8.88 -6.28 -0.52
N ARG A 52 -9.21 -5.12 0.05
CA ARG A 52 -10.58 -4.75 0.42
C ARG A 52 -11.18 -3.62 -0.43
N CYS A 53 -10.34 -2.78 -1.01
CA CYS A 53 -10.74 -1.56 -1.73
C CYS A 53 -10.07 -1.45 -3.11
N GLY A 54 -8.78 -1.75 -3.20
CA GLY A 54 -7.95 -1.54 -4.39
C GLY A 54 -8.36 -2.38 -5.60
N GLY A 55 -9.07 -3.50 -5.41
CA GLY A 55 -9.67 -4.25 -6.52
C GLY A 55 -10.70 -3.46 -7.32
N CYS A 56 -11.42 -2.52 -6.68
CA CYS A 56 -12.38 -1.64 -7.34
C CYS A 56 -11.77 -0.27 -7.63
N HIS A 57 -11.10 0.33 -6.65
CA HIS A 57 -10.57 1.69 -6.75
C HIS A 57 -9.19 1.79 -7.42
N GLY A 58 -8.55 0.66 -7.73
CA GLY A 58 -7.20 0.58 -8.26
C GLY A 58 -6.12 0.52 -7.18
N VAL A 59 -4.97 -0.04 -7.55
CA VAL A 59 -3.81 -0.21 -6.65
C VAL A 59 -3.32 1.13 -6.10
N GLU A 60 -3.29 2.16 -6.94
CA GLU A 60 -2.89 3.52 -6.59
C GLU A 60 -4.09 4.45 -6.34
N GLY A 61 -5.28 3.89 -6.16
CA GLY A 61 -6.51 4.68 -6.06
C GLY A 61 -7.00 5.25 -7.39
N VAL A 62 -6.44 4.81 -8.52
CA VAL A 62 -6.86 5.15 -9.89
C VAL A 62 -7.83 4.09 -10.40
N SER A 63 -9.09 4.47 -10.54
CA SER A 63 -10.14 3.56 -11.00
C SER A 63 -10.12 3.44 -12.53
N GLY A 64 -10.55 2.30 -13.06
CA GLY A 64 -10.82 2.15 -14.50
C GLY A 64 -12.07 2.93 -14.92
N PRO A 65 -12.43 2.93 -16.23
CA PRO A 65 -13.62 3.62 -16.75
C PRO A 65 -14.91 2.91 -16.28
N THR A 66 -15.30 3.16 -15.03
CA THR A 66 -16.42 2.52 -14.34
C THR A 66 -17.16 3.56 -13.48
N PHE A 67 -18.22 3.15 -12.78
CA PHE A 67 -18.93 4.00 -11.83
C PHE A 67 -18.17 4.19 -10.49
N VAL A 68 -17.14 3.36 -10.24
CA VAL A 68 -16.31 3.43 -9.04
C VAL A 68 -15.45 4.70 -9.12
N PRO A 69 -15.51 5.60 -8.11
CA PRO A 69 -14.80 6.86 -8.17
C PRO A 69 -13.29 6.68 -7.95
N GLU A 70 -12.51 7.50 -8.65
CA GLU A 70 -11.09 7.66 -8.37
C GLU A 70 -10.89 8.23 -6.96
N LEU A 71 -9.95 7.66 -6.22
CA LEU A 71 -9.59 8.12 -4.87
C LEU A 71 -8.41 9.08 -4.92
N ARG A 72 -7.43 8.78 -5.78
CA ARG A 72 -6.17 9.53 -5.86
C ARG A 72 -6.45 10.99 -6.11
N ASP A 73 -5.89 11.86 -5.28
CA ASP A 73 -6.01 13.32 -5.37
C ASP A 73 -7.46 13.86 -5.38
N HIS A 74 -8.44 13.06 -4.93
CA HIS A 74 -9.86 13.45 -4.91
C HIS A 74 -10.54 13.20 -3.57
N VAL A 75 -10.30 12.03 -2.95
CA VAL A 75 -11.07 11.57 -1.78
C VAL A 75 -10.86 12.43 -0.53
N GLY A 76 -9.71 13.11 -0.43
CA GLY A 76 -9.39 14.01 0.68
C GLY A 76 -10.36 15.19 0.82
N THR A 77 -11.00 15.60 -0.30
CA THR A 77 -12.00 16.68 -0.32
C THR A 77 -13.08 16.47 0.74
N TYR A 78 -13.53 15.21 0.93
CA TYR A 78 -14.58 14.86 1.90
C TYR A 78 -14.26 15.29 3.34
N LEU A 79 -12.99 15.55 3.69
CA LEU A 79 -12.61 16.04 5.01
C LEU A 79 -12.86 17.54 5.23
N CYS A 80 -13.29 18.30 4.20
CA CYS A 80 -13.60 19.72 4.36
C CYS A 80 -14.85 19.98 5.21
N SER A 81 -15.77 19.01 5.33
CA SER A 81 -17.00 19.13 6.11
C SER A 81 -17.20 17.93 7.06
N PRO A 82 -17.89 18.10 8.21
CA PRO A 82 -18.27 16.97 9.05
C PRO A 82 -19.15 15.94 8.34
N GLU A 83 -20.03 16.41 7.45
CA GLU A 83 -20.91 15.54 6.65
C GLU A 83 -20.12 14.67 5.68
N GLY A 84 -19.17 15.26 4.92
CA GLY A 84 -18.32 14.52 3.99
C GLY A 84 -17.44 13.50 4.71
N ARG A 85 -16.90 13.89 5.88
CA ARG A 85 -16.11 13.02 6.74
C ARG A 85 -16.93 11.81 7.22
N ALA A 86 -18.16 12.03 7.67
CA ALA A 86 -19.05 10.93 8.05
C ALA A 86 -19.41 10.04 6.85
N TYR A 87 -19.75 10.66 5.72
CA TYR A 87 -20.18 9.97 4.51
C TYR A 87 -19.20 8.87 4.08
N ILE A 88 -17.89 9.14 4.01
CA ILE A 88 -16.94 8.15 3.49
C ILE A 88 -16.83 6.89 4.37
N VAL A 89 -17.07 7.00 5.68
CA VAL A 89 -17.09 5.84 6.60
C VAL A 89 -18.44 5.12 6.55
N GLN A 90 -19.52 5.86 6.30
CA GLN A 90 -20.89 5.33 6.22
C GLN A 90 -21.21 4.65 4.88
N VAL A 91 -20.41 4.88 3.82
CA VAL A 91 -20.53 4.15 2.55
C VAL A 91 -20.67 2.65 2.85
N PRO A 92 -21.71 1.98 2.31
CA PRO A 92 -22.04 0.58 2.62
C PRO A 92 -20.84 -0.37 2.60
N ASN A 93 -19.98 -0.24 1.60
CA ASN A 93 -18.81 -1.11 1.44
C ASN A 93 -17.69 -0.85 2.47
N VAL A 94 -17.70 0.30 3.14
CA VAL A 94 -16.77 0.65 4.22
C VAL A 94 -17.37 0.23 5.57
N SER A 95 -18.56 0.73 5.88
CA SER A 95 -19.25 0.47 7.16
C SER A 95 -19.50 -1.02 7.40
N MET A 96 -19.89 -1.75 6.36
CA MET A 96 -20.15 -3.20 6.41
C MET A 96 -18.94 -4.06 5.98
N SER A 97 -17.77 -3.45 5.77
CA SER A 97 -16.57 -4.18 5.35
C SER A 97 -16.22 -5.34 6.29
N LEU A 98 -15.55 -6.37 5.76
CA LEU A 98 -15.02 -7.49 6.54
C LEU A 98 -13.82 -7.11 7.42
N ILE A 99 -13.44 -5.82 7.48
CA ILE A 99 -12.46 -5.30 8.42
C ILE A 99 -13.19 -5.12 9.76
N ARG A 100 -13.02 -6.09 10.66
CA ARG A 100 -13.70 -6.13 11.97
C ARG A 100 -13.02 -5.29 13.05
N ASP A 101 -11.72 -5.09 12.92
CA ASP A 101 -10.94 -4.23 13.81
C ASP A 101 -11.10 -2.77 13.38
N ASP A 102 -11.79 -1.98 14.20
CA ASP A 102 -12.04 -0.56 13.94
C ASP A 102 -10.76 0.28 13.96
N ALA A 103 -9.72 -0.13 14.70
CA ALA A 103 -8.43 0.54 14.65
C ALA A 103 -7.72 0.29 13.32
N LEU A 104 -7.83 -0.92 12.77
CA LEU A 104 -7.32 -1.20 11.42
C LEU A 104 -8.13 -0.46 10.36
N LEU A 105 -9.47 -0.43 10.47
CA LEU A 105 -10.30 0.30 9.52
C LEU A 105 -9.98 1.81 9.55
N ALA A 106 -9.79 2.41 10.74
CA ALA A 106 -9.36 3.80 10.86
C ALA A 106 -8.00 4.05 10.19
N GLN A 107 -7.03 3.16 10.37
CA GLN A 107 -5.73 3.27 9.69
C GLN A 107 -5.85 3.17 8.16
N VAL A 108 -6.69 2.27 7.65
CA VAL A 108 -6.96 2.15 6.21
C VAL A 108 -7.65 3.39 5.67
N MET A 109 -8.66 3.91 6.37
CA MET A 109 -9.35 5.14 5.98
C MET A 109 -8.40 6.34 6.02
N ASN A 110 -7.48 6.39 6.98
CA ASN A 110 -6.43 7.41 7.02
C ASN A 110 -5.46 7.29 5.84
N PHE A 111 -5.03 6.07 5.48
CA PHE A 111 -4.25 5.86 4.26
C PHE A 111 -5.00 6.35 3.01
N VAL A 112 -6.29 6.04 2.90
CA VAL A 112 -7.13 6.49 1.79
C VAL A 112 -7.19 8.02 1.72
N VAL A 113 -7.45 8.71 2.83
CA VAL A 113 -7.68 10.16 2.78
C VAL A 113 -6.43 11.01 2.95
N PHE A 114 -5.31 10.50 3.45
CA PHE A 114 -4.07 11.28 3.60
C PHE A 114 -2.99 10.89 2.59
N ASP A 115 -2.82 9.59 2.29
CA ASP A 115 -1.84 9.15 1.31
C ASP A 115 -2.42 9.20 -0.11
N LEU A 116 -3.56 8.54 -0.37
CA LEU A 116 -4.18 8.60 -1.70
C LEU A 116 -4.86 9.95 -1.95
N GLY A 117 -5.46 10.55 -0.92
CA GLY A 117 -6.12 11.85 -1.02
C GLY A 117 -5.20 13.00 -1.47
N GLY A 118 -3.89 12.88 -1.22
CA GLY A 118 -2.88 13.80 -1.76
C GLY A 118 -3.25 15.28 -1.58
N ALA A 119 -3.25 16.02 -2.69
CA ALA A 119 -3.52 17.46 -2.66
C ALA A 119 -4.98 17.84 -2.33
N SER A 120 -5.93 16.89 -2.43
CA SER A 120 -7.33 17.15 -2.08
C SER A 120 -7.58 17.20 -0.57
N THR A 121 -6.64 16.73 0.24
CA THR A 121 -6.78 16.65 1.68
C THR A 121 -6.50 18.01 2.31
N PRO A 122 -7.50 18.65 2.96
CA PRO A 122 -7.35 20.01 3.46
C PRO A 122 -6.31 20.07 4.60
N ALA A 123 -5.55 21.16 4.62
CA ALA A 123 -4.61 21.43 5.71
C ALA A 123 -5.32 21.41 7.07
N GLY A 124 -4.68 20.79 8.06
CA GLY A 124 -5.24 20.66 9.41
C GLY A 124 -6.34 19.60 9.57
N ALA A 125 -6.69 18.85 8.51
CA ALA A 125 -7.55 17.67 8.63
C ALA A 125 -7.03 16.71 9.71
N LYS A 126 -7.95 16.18 10.52
CA LYS A 126 -7.61 15.26 11.61
C LYS A 126 -7.74 13.81 11.16
N PRO A 127 -6.79 12.93 11.53
CA PRO A 127 -6.94 11.49 11.30
C PRO A 127 -8.21 10.94 11.95
N TYR A 128 -8.84 9.96 11.30
CA TYR A 128 -9.88 9.14 11.92
C TYR A 128 -9.33 8.41 13.13
N THR A 129 -10.15 8.34 14.17
CA THR A 129 -9.90 7.50 15.34
C THR A 129 -10.67 6.19 15.22
N ALA A 130 -10.22 5.16 15.95
CA ALA A 130 -10.96 3.90 16.02
C ALA A 130 -12.38 4.09 16.58
N GLN A 131 -12.54 4.95 17.58
CA GLN A 131 -13.85 5.26 18.17
C GLN A 131 -14.78 5.95 17.16
N GLU A 132 -14.29 6.95 16.45
CA GLU A 132 -15.07 7.65 15.42
C GLU A 132 -15.53 6.68 14.32
N VAL A 133 -14.65 5.79 13.87
CA VAL A 133 -15.00 4.75 12.90
C VAL A 133 -16.03 3.77 13.46
N HIS A 134 -15.87 3.36 14.71
CA HIS A 134 -16.80 2.47 15.40
C HIS A 134 -18.22 3.06 15.43
N GLU A 135 -18.34 4.34 15.76
CA GLU A 135 -19.62 5.04 15.81
C GLU A 135 -20.22 5.22 14.41
N LEU A 136 -19.45 5.75 13.46
CA LEU A 136 -19.95 6.02 12.10
C LEU A 136 -20.40 4.76 11.37
N ARG A 137 -19.70 3.63 11.56
CA ARG A 137 -20.05 2.38 10.84
C ARG A 137 -21.37 1.74 11.30
N GLN A 138 -21.93 2.16 12.45
CA GLN A 138 -23.27 1.73 12.89
C GLN A 138 -24.40 2.43 12.11
N HIS A 139 -24.06 3.41 11.26
CA HIS A 139 -25.01 4.20 10.49
C HIS A 139 -24.76 4.05 8.99
N PRO A 140 -24.85 2.83 8.42
CA PRO A 140 -24.62 2.63 6.99
C PRO A 140 -25.65 3.42 6.18
N LEU A 141 -25.21 4.06 5.10
CA LEU A 141 -26.14 4.67 4.14
C LEU A 141 -27.00 3.57 3.50
N HIS A 142 -28.26 3.86 3.21
CA HIS A 142 -29.10 2.90 2.54
C HIS A 142 -28.59 2.67 1.09
N PRO A 143 -28.55 1.42 0.58
CA PRO A 143 -28.01 1.13 -0.75
C PRO A 143 -28.68 1.89 -1.90
N THR A 144 -29.96 2.24 -1.77
CA THR A 144 -30.69 3.04 -2.78
C THR A 144 -30.47 4.55 -2.65
N GLU A 145 -29.80 4.99 -1.59
CA GLU A 145 -29.62 6.40 -1.25
C GLU A 145 -28.17 6.85 -1.43
N PHE A 146 -27.18 5.97 -1.25
CA PHE A 146 -25.78 6.40 -1.19
C PHE A 146 -25.28 7.04 -2.50
N GLU A 147 -25.71 6.55 -3.67
CA GLU A 147 -25.33 7.14 -4.96
C GLU A 147 -25.88 8.56 -5.12
N ARG A 148 -27.14 8.78 -4.73
CA ARG A 148 -27.77 10.12 -4.74
C ARG A 148 -27.15 11.02 -3.68
N ALA A 149 -26.87 10.46 -2.49
CA ALA A 149 -26.24 11.18 -1.39
C ALA A 149 -24.83 11.65 -1.77
N ARG A 150 -24.06 10.85 -2.51
CA ARG A 150 -22.70 11.19 -2.94
C ARG A 150 -22.61 12.57 -3.58
N ALA A 151 -23.45 12.83 -4.58
CA ALA A 151 -23.40 14.07 -5.34
C ALA A 151 -23.69 15.29 -4.43
N GLY A 152 -24.73 15.21 -3.61
CA GLY A 152 -25.09 16.30 -2.70
C GLY A 152 -24.06 16.52 -1.60
N VAL A 153 -23.51 15.45 -1.01
CA VAL A 153 -22.46 15.54 0.01
C VAL A 153 -21.19 16.16 -0.59
N LEU A 154 -20.80 15.72 -1.80
CA LEU A 154 -19.63 16.24 -2.49
C LEU A 154 -19.78 17.74 -2.78
N GLU A 155 -20.93 18.17 -3.30
CA GLU A 155 -21.21 19.57 -3.59
C GLU A 155 -21.07 20.45 -2.33
N ARG A 156 -21.74 20.07 -1.23
CA ARG A 156 -21.66 20.81 0.05
C ARG A 156 -20.26 20.81 0.63
N THR A 157 -19.53 19.71 0.47
CA THR A 157 -18.16 19.58 0.94
C THR A 157 -17.19 20.46 0.13
N LEU A 158 -17.33 20.50 -1.19
CA LEU A 158 -16.55 21.39 -2.06
C LEU A 158 -16.78 22.86 -1.70
N ALA A 159 -18.04 23.24 -1.45
CA ALA A 159 -18.36 24.58 -0.95
C ALA A 159 -17.67 24.88 0.39
N ALA A 160 -17.62 23.91 1.31
CA ALA A 160 -16.88 24.05 2.57
C ALA A 160 -15.37 24.18 2.36
N CYS A 161 -14.76 23.46 1.40
CA CYS A 161 -13.34 23.65 1.06
C CYS A 161 -13.07 25.06 0.56
N ALA A 162 -13.90 25.55 -0.38
CA ALA A 162 -13.74 26.90 -0.94
C ALA A 162 -13.81 27.98 0.14
N ALA A 163 -14.76 27.85 1.08
CA ALA A 163 -14.88 28.77 2.21
C ALA A 163 -13.65 28.78 3.13
N LYS A 164 -13.05 27.61 3.39
CA LYS A 164 -11.82 27.51 4.19
C LYS A 164 -10.63 28.15 3.51
N ASN A 165 -10.49 27.93 2.20
CA ASN A 165 -9.38 28.47 1.42
C ASN A 165 -9.49 30.00 1.21
N ALA A 166 -10.70 30.56 1.24
CA ALA A 166 -10.93 32.00 1.13
C ALA A 166 -10.73 32.77 2.46
N GLY A 167 -10.61 32.06 3.59
CA GLY A 167 -10.40 32.63 4.92
C GLY A 167 -8.95 32.56 5.40
N HIS A 168 -8.00 32.32 4.50
CA HIS A 168 -6.55 32.38 4.71
C HIS A 168 -5.97 33.49 3.84
#